data_AF-A0A6A7Y0W7-F1
#
_entry.id   AF-A0A6A7Y0W7-F1
#
_cell.length_a   1.000
_cell.length_b   1.000
_cell.length_c   1.000
_cell.angle_alpha   90.00
_cell.angle_beta   90.00
_cell.angle_gamma   90.00
#
_symmetry.space_group_name_H-M   'P 1'
#
loop_
_entity.id
_entity.type
_entity.pdbx_description
1 polymer ?
#
loop_
_entity_poly.entity_id
_entity_poly.type
_entity_poly.pdbx_seq_one_letter_code
_entity_poly.pdbx_strand_id
1 'polypeptide(L)'
;MRLATSAVAVLVTALAVAGTPAAAKDTSRKSAWPNLIGTWVGKSRAIVTTNTGHYGNAGTGDEPRFASAELVIEITKEDQGRYIGTITSPGDTEVKLMVVGSDRKTLRTTDKDGTSVGSILGPNAFELCYAQNNPSTVSCVTFHRRR
;
A
#
# COMPACT_ATOMS: atom_id res chain seq x y z
N MET A 1 -31.04 -85.60 21.09
CA MET A 1 -31.62 -84.33 21.58
C MET A 1 -30.46 -83.33 21.73
N ARG A 2 -30.70 -82.07 21.35
CA ARG A 2 -29.77 -80.92 21.12
C ARG A 2 -28.74 -80.71 22.27
N LEU A 3 -27.58 -80.06 22.12
CA LEU A 3 -27.27 -78.75 21.51
C LEU A 3 -25.82 -78.67 20.99
N ALA A 4 -25.63 -77.98 19.87
CA ALA A 4 -24.36 -77.42 19.42
C ALA A 4 -24.07 -76.10 20.15
N THR A 5 -22.84 -75.89 20.59
CA THR A 5 -22.35 -74.59 21.09
C THR A 5 -21.34 -74.04 20.09
N SER A 6 -21.76 -73.00 19.37
CA SER A 6 -20.92 -72.20 18.47
C SER A 6 -19.95 -71.37 19.29
N ALA A 7 -18.64 -71.52 19.05
CA ALA A 7 -17.65 -70.57 19.52
C ALA A 7 -17.68 -69.32 18.62
N VAL A 8 -18.07 -68.18 19.20
CA VAL A 8 -18.03 -66.87 18.54
C VAL A 8 -16.57 -66.39 18.49
N ALA A 9 -16.06 -66.17 17.28
CA ALA A 9 -14.77 -65.54 17.06
C ALA A 9 -14.82 -64.06 17.48
N VAL A 10 -14.02 -63.68 18.46
CA VAL A 10 -13.83 -62.27 18.85
C VAL A 10 -12.82 -61.65 17.89
N LEU A 11 -13.31 -60.86 16.94
CA LEU A 11 -12.49 -60.06 16.04
C LEU A 11 -12.10 -58.76 16.77
N VAL A 12 -10.85 -58.67 17.24
CA VAL A 12 -10.30 -57.42 17.81
C VAL A 12 -9.84 -56.54 16.66
N THR A 13 -10.63 -55.53 16.31
CA THR A 13 -10.24 -54.50 15.33
C THR A 13 -9.46 -53.40 16.04
N ALA A 14 -8.13 -53.39 15.88
CA ALA A 14 -7.29 -52.29 16.35
C ALA A 14 -7.43 -51.08 15.42
N LEU A 15 -8.06 -50.00 15.91
CA LEU A 15 -8.18 -48.73 15.21
C LEU A 15 -6.89 -47.92 15.41
N ALA A 16 -5.99 -47.96 14.42
CA ALA A 16 -4.81 -47.10 14.40
C ALA A 16 -5.25 -45.67 14.04
N VAL A 17 -5.36 -44.79 15.04
CA VAL A 17 -5.54 -43.34 14.83
C VAL A 17 -4.21 -42.77 14.37
N ALA A 18 -4.01 -42.68 13.06
CA ALA A 18 -2.91 -41.93 12.46
C ALA A 18 -3.17 -40.43 12.69
N GLY A 19 -2.62 -39.89 13.79
CA GLY A 19 -2.55 -38.46 14.01
C GLY A 19 -1.67 -37.83 12.95
N THR A 20 -2.25 -37.13 11.99
CA THR A 20 -1.51 -36.23 11.11
C THR A 20 -0.97 -35.08 11.97
N PRO A 21 0.35 -34.80 11.96
CA PRO A 21 0.84 -33.58 12.58
C PRO A 21 0.26 -32.41 11.80
N ALA A 22 -0.70 -31.71 12.39
CA ALA A 22 -1.15 -30.42 11.90
C ALA A 22 0.07 -29.50 11.88
N ALA A 23 0.56 -29.17 10.68
CA ALA A 23 1.60 -28.17 10.51
C ALA A 23 1.12 -26.88 11.19
N ALA A 24 1.76 -26.53 12.30
CA ALA A 24 1.57 -25.25 12.95
C ALA A 24 1.87 -24.17 11.91
N LYS A 25 0.85 -23.42 11.50
CA LYS A 25 1.04 -22.21 10.69
C LYS A 25 1.79 -21.24 11.58
N ASP A 26 3.08 -21.09 11.30
CA ASP A 26 3.95 -20.11 11.94
C ASP A 26 3.35 -18.70 11.72
N THR A 27 2.66 -18.19 12.74
CA THR A 27 2.06 -16.84 12.76
C THR A 27 3.10 -15.77 13.11
N SER A 28 4.39 -16.10 13.18
CA SER A 28 5.45 -15.16 13.55
C SER A 28 6.09 -14.43 12.37
N ARG A 29 5.52 -14.51 11.16
CA ARG A 29 5.96 -13.63 10.07
C ARG A 29 5.55 -12.20 10.43
N LYS A 30 6.46 -11.45 11.08
CA LYS A 30 6.45 -9.98 11.03
C LYS A 30 6.17 -9.66 9.56
N SER A 31 4.97 -9.16 9.28
CA SER A 31 4.55 -8.89 7.90
C SER A 31 5.66 -8.05 7.26
N ALA A 32 6.31 -8.61 6.23
CA ALA A 32 7.35 -7.93 5.51
C ALA A 32 6.84 -6.54 5.12
N TRP A 33 7.71 -5.53 5.15
CA TRP A 33 7.29 -4.19 4.75
C TRP A 33 6.75 -4.23 3.31
N PRO A 34 5.70 -3.45 2.99
CA PRO A 34 5.12 -3.46 1.65
C PRO A 34 6.18 -3.16 0.58
N ASN A 35 6.24 -3.95 -0.49
CA ASN A 35 7.15 -3.62 -1.58
C ASN A 35 6.57 -2.47 -2.42
N LEU A 36 7.09 -1.26 -2.22
CA LEU A 36 6.68 -0.08 -2.99
C LEU A 36 7.69 0.32 -4.07
N ILE A 37 8.84 -0.36 -4.20
CA ILE A 37 9.82 -0.09 -5.27
C ILE A 37 9.15 -0.18 -6.64
N GLY A 38 9.41 0.80 -7.51
CA GLY A 38 8.89 0.84 -8.88
C GLY A 38 8.26 2.19 -9.23
N THR A 39 7.64 2.24 -10.41
CA THR A 39 6.97 3.44 -10.91
C THR A 39 5.47 3.38 -10.68
N TRP A 40 4.92 4.51 -10.27
CA TRP A 40 3.51 4.70 -9.92
C TRP A 40 2.97 5.94 -10.61
N VAL A 41 1.75 5.87 -11.14
CA VAL A 41 1.13 6.95 -11.90
C VAL A 41 -0.26 7.24 -11.38
N GLY A 42 -0.66 8.51 -11.36
CA GLY A 42 -1.99 8.90 -10.94
C GLY A 42 -2.32 10.33 -11.38
N LYS A 43 -3.61 10.63 -11.49
CA LYS A 43 -4.10 11.98 -11.79
C LYS A 43 -4.67 12.60 -10.54
N SER A 44 -4.19 13.78 -10.17
CA SER A 44 -4.64 14.45 -8.95
C SER A 44 -6.00 15.11 -9.11
N ARG A 45 -6.74 15.19 -8.00
CA ARG A 45 -7.83 16.16 -7.80
C ARG A 45 -7.34 17.19 -6.80
N ALA A 46 -7.20 18.45 -7.22
CA ALA A 46 -6.53 19.48 -6.43
C ALA A 46 -7.33 20.78 -6.34
N ILE A 47 -7.05 21.54 -5.28
CA ILE A 47 -7.40 22.96 -5.14
C ILE A 47 -6.08 23.72 -4.94
N VAL A 48 -5.86 24.75 -5.76
CA VAL A 48 -4.66 25.60 -5.73
C VAL A 48 -5.05 27.07 -5.60
N THR A 49 -4.22 27.88 -4.96
CA THR A 49 -4.45 29.34 -4.84
C THR A 49 -3.60 30.20 -5.78
N THR A 50 -2.65 29.60 -6.51
CA THR A 50 -1.82 30.30 -7.51
C THR A 50 -1.17 29.27 -8.46
N ASN A 51 -0.29 29.72 -9.35
CA ASN A 51 0.59 28.83 -10.11
C ASN A 51 1.62 28.21 -9.16
N THR A 52 1.57 26.90 -8.97
CA THR A 52 2.47 26.20 -8.02
C THR A 52 3.02 24.94 -8.64
N GLY A 53 4.31 24.66 -8.34
CA GLY A 53 5.06 23.43 -8.61
C GLY A 53 4.46 22.53 -9.69
N HIS A 54 3.84 21.44 -9.25
CA HIS A 54 3.33 20.41 -10.14
C HIS A 54 2.15 20.81 -11.03
N TYR A 55 1.44 21.90 -10.71
CA TYR A 55 0.23 22.36 -11.41
C TYR A 55 0.51 23.43 -12.46
N GLY A 56 1.71 24.04 -12.47
CA GLY A 56 2.12 25.02 -13.47
C GLY A 56 1.06 26.11 -13.71
N ASN A 57 0.76 26.37 -14.99
CA ASN A 57 -0.24 27.38 -15.39
C ASN A 57 -1.70 26.94 -15.15
N ALA A 58 -1.96 25.69 -14.77
CA ALA A 58 -3.34 25.26 -14.45
C ALA A 58 -3.89 25.96 -13.19
N GLY A 59 -3.03 26.61 -12.40
CA GLY A 59 -3.39 27.45 -11.26
C GLY A 59 -3.54 28.95 -11.56
N THR A 60 -3.60 29.37 -12.83
CA THR A 60 -3.52 30.79 -13.22
C THR A 60 -4.74 31.61 -12.79
N GLY A 61 -4.58 32.49 -11.80
CA GLY A 61 -5.44 33.65 -11.51
C GLY A 61 -5.65 33.93 -10.00
N ASP A 62 -6.54 34.87 -9.68
CA ASP A 62 -6.58 35.54 -8.36
C ASP A 62 -7.42 34.86 -7.26
N GLU A 63 -8.00 33.71 -7.54
CA GLU A 63 -8.96 32.98 -6.68
C GLU A 63 -8.59 31.49 -6.59
N PRO A 64 -8.98 30.76 -5.53
CA PRO A 64 -8.79 29.32 -5.46
C PRO A 64 -9.45 28.58 -6.64
N ARG A 65 -8.76 27.59 -7.22
CA ARG A 65 -9.25 26.87 -8.41
C ARG A 65 -9.12 25.36 -8.28
N PHE A 66 -10.04 24.65 -8.93
CA PHE A 66 -9.89 23.22 -9.17
C PHE A 66 -8.83 22.98 -10.25
N ALA A 67 -7.87 22.11 -9.95
CA ALA A 67 -6.80 21.75 -10.87
C ALA A 67 -6.53 20.23 -10.84
N SER A 68 -5.82 19.76 -11.86
CA SER A 68 -5.36 18.39 -11.96
C SER A 68 -3.99 18.34 -12.63
N ALA A 69 -3.12 17.47 -12.15
CA ALA A 69 -1.86 17.12 -12.80
C ALA A 69 -1.76 15.59 -12.86
N GLU A 70 -1.16 15.07 -13.92
CA GLU A 70 -0.63 13.70 -13.88
C GLU A 70 0.67 13.73 -13.09
N LEU A 71 0.76 12.85 -12.11
CA LEU A 71 1.92 12.70 -11.24
C LEU A 71 2.49 11.30 -11.41
N VAL A 72 3.82 11.23 -11.46
CA VAL A 72 4.59 10.00 -11.51
C VAL A 72 5.48 9.93 -10.29
N ILE A 73 5.36 8.87 -9.50
CA ILE A 73 6.29 8.57 -8.40
C ILE A 73 7.19 7.43 -8.84
N GLU A 74 8.51 7.62 -8.74
CA GLU A 74 9.49 6.55 -8.93
C GLU A 74 10.20 6.27 -7.61
N ILE A 75 9.97 5.09 -7.05
CA ILE A 75 10.56 4.66 -5.78
C ILE A 75 11.72 3.72 -6.06
N THR A 76 12.93 4.10 -5.62
CA THR A 76 14.18 3.39 -5.98
C THR A 76 14.92 2.78 -4.79
N LYS A 77 14.63 3.22 -3.57
CA LYS A 77 15.25 2.66 -2.35
C LYS A 77 14.18 2.30 -1.32
N GLU A 78 14.42 1.21 -0.61
CA GLU A 78 13.62 0.73 0.52
C GLU A 78 14.56 0.30 1.65
N ASP A 79 14.22 0.68 2.88
CA ASP A 79 14.87 0.20 4.09
C ASP A 79 13.86 0.16 5.25
N GLN A 80 13.35 -1.04 5.54
CA GLN A 80 12.43 -1.29 6.64
C GLN A 80 11.18 -0.39 6.60
N GLY A 81 10.52 -0.30 5.46
CA GLY A 81 9.30 0.52 5.31
C GLY A 81 9.54 2.02 5.22
N ARG A 82 10.80 2.44 5.03
CA ARG A 82 11.20 3.78 4.61
C ARG A 82 11.57 3.72 3.14
N TYR A 83 11.10 4.68 2.36
CA TYR A 83 11.29 4.69 0.92
C TYR A 83 11.79 6.05 0.44
N ILE A 84 12.66 6.01 -0.57
CA ILE A 84 13.18 7.20 -1.23
C ILE A 84 12.91 7.07 -2.72
N GLY A 85 12.43 8.16 -3.30
CA GLY A 85 12.10 8.25 -4.70
C GLY A 85 12.04 9.69 -5.19
N THR A 86 11.35 9.86 -6.31
CA THR A 86 11.01 11.17 -6.89
C THR A 86 9.52 11.24 -7.16
N ILE A 87 8.99 12.46 -7.19
CA ILE A 87 7.67 12.78 -7.73
C ILE A 87 7.85 13.77 -8.88
N THR A 88 7.19 13.50 -10.00
CA THR A 88 7.32 14.26 -11.24
C THR A 88 5.95 14.61 -11.78
N SER A 89 5.82 15.84 -12.27
CA SER A 89 4.74 16.27 -13.17
C SER A 89 5.37 16.88 -14.43
N PRO A 90 4.58 17.30 -15.44
CA PRO A 90 5.13 18.03 -16.58
C PRO A 90 5.86 19.33 -16.21
N GLY A 91 5.56 19.91 -15.04
CA GLY A 91 6.09 21.20 -14.61
C GLY A 91 7.28 21.12 -13.65
N ASP A 92 7.47 19.99 -12.95
CA ASP A 92 8.49 19.90 -11.89
C ASP A 92 8.84 18.45 -11.52
N THR A 93 10.04 18.24 -10.95
CA THR A 93 10.50 16.98 -10.36
C THR A 93 11.18 17.24 -9.02
N GLU A 94 10.75 16.51 -7.99
CA GLU A 94 11.27 16.65 -6.63
C GLU A 94 11.58 15.31 -5.97
N VAL A 95 12.41 15.34 -4.93
CA VAL A 95 12.65 14.17 -4.06
C VAL A 95 11.37 13.88 -3.28
N LYS A 96 10.96 12.60 -3.24
CA LYS A 96 9.84 12.11 -2.46
C LYS A 96 10.31 11.14 -1.38
N LEU A 97 10.00 11.46 -0.13
CA LEU A 97 10.32 10.62 1.04
C LEU A 97 9.03 10.01 1.58
N MET A 98 9.03 8.72 1.89
CA MET A 98 7.84 8.00 2.35
C MET A 98 8.18 7.08 3.51
N VAL A 99 7.26 6.98 4.48
CA VAL A 99 7.33 6.02 5.59
C VAL A 99 5.98 5.33 5.73
N VAL A 100 6.02 4.00 5.83
CA VAL A 100 4.85 3.19 6.16
C VAL A 100 4.75 3.04 7.68
N GLY A 101 3.54 3.21 8.22
CA GLY A 101 3.24 3.02 9.63
C GLY A 101 3.42 1.58 10.11
N SER A 102 3.42 1.38 11.43
CA SER A 102 3.49 0.05 12.03
C SER A 102 2.32 -0.86 11.62
N ASP A 103 1.20 -0.26 11.18
CA ASP A 103 0.02 -0.94 10.63
C ASP A 103 0.23 -1.52 9.22
N ARG A 104 1.39 -1.29 8.60
CA ARG A 104 1.74 -1.74 7.24
C ARG A 104 0.82 -1.18 6.15
N LYS A 105 0.08 -0.11 6.43
CA LYS A 105 -0.93 0.47 5.53
C LYS A 105 -0.84 1.98 5.43
N THR A 106 -0.69 2.68 6.55
CA THR A 106 -0.69 4.14 6.57
C THR A 106 0.61 4.68 5.98
N LEU A 107 0.52 5.67 5.11
CA LEU A 107 1.66 6.37 4.52
C LEU A 107 1.78 7.78 5.10
N ARG A 108 3.01 8.16 5.42
CA ARG A 108 3.43 9.55 5.68
C ARG A 108 4.51 9.91 4.69
N THR A 109 4.34 11.01 3.99
CA THR A 109 5.29 11.43 2.96
C THR A 109 5.56 12.92 3.02
N THR A 110 6.71 13.31 2.51
CA THR A 110 7.07 14.71 2.31
C THR A 110 7.86 14.82 1.01
N ASP A 111 7.73 15.98 0.38
CA ASP A 111 8.60 16.47 -0.69
C ASP A 111 9.16 17.84 -0.24
N LYS A 112 9.53 18.71 -1.18
CA LYS A 112 10.27 19.94 -0.88
C LYS A 112 9.45 20.95 -0.10
N ASP A 113 8.14 21.03 -0.37
CA ASP A 113 7.30 22.14 0.06
C ASP A 113 6.04 21.71 0.81
N GLY A 114 5.68 20.42 0.77
CA GLY A 114 4.50 19.93 1.44
C GLY A 114 4.62 18.53 2.00
N THR A 115 3.52 18.08 2.58
CA THR A 115 3.41 16.76 3.19
C THR A 115 2.22 16.03 2.62
N SER A 116 2.23 14.71 2.68
CA SER A 116 1.05 13.92 2.36
C SER A 116 0.81 12.83 3.39
N VAL A 117 -0.47 12.55 3.63
CA VAL A 117 -0.94 11.39 4.39
C VAL A 117 -1.73 10.48 3.45
N GLY A 118 -1.65 9.18 3.66
CA GLY A 118 -2.26 8.25 2.71
C GLY A 118 -2.39 6.84 3.23
N SER A 119 -2.83 5.94 2.35
CA SER A 119 -2.94 4.52 2.67
C SER A 119 -2.68 3.62 1.46
N ILE A 120 -2.11 2.45 1.73
CA ILE A 120 -1.95 1.38 0.76
C ILE A 120 -3.30 0.69 0.57
N LEU A 121 -3.81 0.71 -0.66
CA LEU A 121 -5.12 0.15 -1.02
C LEU A 121 -5.01 -1.31 -1.49
N GLY A 122 -3.85 -1.69 -2.00
CA GLY A 122 -3.54 -3.05 -2.43
C GLY A 122 -2.13 -3.17 -3.03
N PRO A 123 -1.77 -4.33 -3.61
CA PRO A 123 -0.42 -4.56 -4.13
C PRO A 123 0.02 -3.58 -5.23
N ASN A 124 -0.95 -3.03 -5.96
CA ASN A 124 -0.73 -2.17 -7.12
C ASN A 124 -1.44 -0.82 -6.99
N ALA A 125 -1.83 -0.41 -5.78
CA ALA A 125 -2.46 0.88 -5.57
C ALA A 125 -2.22 1.46 -4.15
N PHE A 126 -2.01 2.77 -4.07
CA PHE A 126 -2.06 3.54 -2.83
C PHE A 126 -2.62 4.94 -3.11
N GLU A 127 -3.20 5.58 -2.10
CA GLU A 127 -3.62 6.99 -2.18
C GLU A 127 -2.70 7.86 -1.32
N LEU A 128 -2.36 9.05 -1.83
CA LEU A 128 -1.74 10.13 -1.06
C LEU A 128 -2.59 11.39 -1.17
N CYS A 129 -2.88 12.01 -0.03
CA CYS A 129 -3.49 13.34 0.07
C CYS A 129 -2.46 14.35 0.56
N TYR A 130 -2.11 15.30 -0.29
CA TYR A 130 -1.09 16.30 -0.12
C TYR A 130 -1.66 17.62 0.43
N ALA A 131 -0.85 18.31 1.24
CA ALA A 131 -1.11 19.66 1.71
C ALA A 131 0.19 20.49 1.77
N GLN A 132 0.06 21.74 1.35
CA GLN A 132 1.06 22.80 1.39
C GLN A 132 0.37 24.10 1.79
N ASN A 133 1.02 24.91 2.62
CA ASN A 133 0.43 26.15 3.14
C ASN A 133 0.93 27.41 2.42
N ASN A 134 2.05 27.35 1.71
CA ASN A 134 2.59 28.50 0.99
C ASN A 134 3.37 28.10 -0.27
N PRO A 135 2.81 28.35 -1.46
CA PRO A 135 1.41 28.68 -1.70
C PRO A 135 0.44 27.57 -1.26
N SER A 136 -0.81 27.93 -0.95
CA SER A 136 -1.80 26.95 -0.47
C SER A 136 -2.22 25.98 -1.57
N THR A 137 -1.99 24.69 -1.32
CA THR A 137 -2.36 23.60 -2.22
C THR A 137 -2.87 22.42 -1.40
N VAL A 138 -3.99 21.83 -1.82
CA VAL A 138 -4.42 20.52 -1.33
C VAL A 138 -4.76 19.62 -2.51
N SER A 139 -4.40 18.35 -2.44
CA SER A 139 -4.76 17.38 -3.47
C SER A 139 -4.86 15.97 -2.94
N CYS A 140 -5.59 15.10 -3.64
CA CYS A 140 -5.49 13.66 -3.43
C CYS A 140 -5.26 12.95 -4.76
N VAL A 141 -4.43 11.91 -4.74
CA VAL A 141 -4.07 11.10 -5.90
C VAL A 141 -4.09 9.63 -5.52
N THR A 142 -4.89 8.84 -6.24
CA THR A 142 -4.73 7.38 -6.24
C THR A 142 -3.68 7.02 -7.28
N PHE A 143 -2.56 6.49 -6.80
CA PHE A 143 -1.47 6.01 -7.62
C PHE A 143 -1.65 4.54 -7.93
N HIS A 144 -1.46 4.18 -9.19
CA HIS A 144 -1.44 2.82 -9.67
C HIS A 144 -0.05 2.46 -10.17
N ARG A 145 0.38 1.22 -9.88
CA ARG A 145 1.67 0.73 -10.37
C ARG A 145 1.67 0.71 -11.90
N ARG A 146 2.68 1.35 -12.52
CA ARG A 146 2.89 1.31 -13.96
C ARG A 146 3.41 -0.09 -14.33
N ARG A 147 2.67 -0.78 -15.23
CA ARG A 147 3.02 -2.12 -15.71
C ARG A 147 4.22 -2.06 -16.66
#